data_AF-X1A3H2-F1
#
_entry.id   AF-X1A3H2-F1
#
_cell.length_a   1.000
_cell.length_b   1.000
_cell.length_c   1.000
_cell.angle_alpha   90.00
_cell.angle_beta   90.00
_cell.angle_gamma   90.00
#
_symmetry.space_group_name_H-M   'P 1'
#
loop_
_entity.id
_entity.type
_entity.pdbx_description
1 polymer ?
#
loop_
_entity_poly.entity_id
_entity_poly.type
_entity_poly.pdbx_seq_one_letter_code
_entity_poly.pdbx_strand_id
1 'polypeptide(L)'
;MGKKQLNILLWIFIFLIVSSLFYYFIIYNRNSSVDNDNKEITYVRAKVLEVISSDLTEEGYIPGVYIGTQELKIEILSGEFKGQKLILTNSRLHGDLVYDVVAEDGMEIVLAVREREGQSPSIGVDTYARDKVLYILIFLFIFVLIGVGRIKGLMALISLVITGLLIAFFMLPLMFKGFSPILLAVITASIVIFLSLMLIGG
;
A
#
# COMPACT_ATOMS: atom_id res chain seq x y z
N MET A 1 -29.90 12.84 -29.89
CA MET A 1 -28.49 13.14 -29.53
C MET A 1 -27.62 12.01 -30.07
N GLY A 2 -26.68 12.27 -30.99
CA GLY A 2 -25.90 11.19 -31.61
C GLY A 2 -25.03 10.45 -30.59
N LYS A 3 -24.80 9.14 -30.75
CA LYS A 3 -23.97 8.32 -29.83
C LYS A 3 -22.62 8.98 -29.47
N LYS A 4 -22.02 9.73 -30.41
CA LYS A 4 -20.80 10.52 -30.16
C LYS A 4 -20.99 11.65 -29.15
N GLN A 5 -22.11 12.37 -29.22
CA GLN A 5 -22.45 13.50 -28.33
C GLN A 5 -22.73 13.00 -26.90
N LEU A 6 -23.36 11.84 -26.75
CA LEU A 6 -23.61 11.21 -25.45
C LEU A 6 -22.30 10.76 -24.78
N ASN A 7 -21.38 10.15 -25.54
CA ASN A 7 -20.08 9.74 -25.02
C ASN A 7 -19.24 10.95 -24.59
N ILE A 8 -19.25 12.04 -25.35
CA ILE A 8 -18.53 13.27 -24.98
C ILE A 8 -19.05 13.85 -23.66
N LEU A 9 -20.38 13.92 -23.50
CA LEU A 9 -21.01 14.41 -22.27
C LEU A 9 -20.67 13.55 -21.04
N LEU A 10 -20.56 12.23 -21.25
CA LEU A 10 -20.17 11.25 -20.23
C LEU A 10 -18.70 11.40 -19.82
N TRP A 11 -17.79 11.59 -20.77
CA TRP A 11 -16.38 11.88 -20.47
C TRP A 11 -16.22 13.18 -19.67
N ILE A 12 -17.01 14.21 -20.00
CA ILE A 12 -17.06 15.47 -19.25
C ILE A 12 -17.56 15.23 -17.82
N PHE A 13 -18.62 14.41 -17.65
CA PHE A 13 -19.16 14.09 -16.34
C PHE A 13 -18.18 13.29 -15.46
N ILE A 14 -17.50 12.30 -16.02
CA ILE A 14 -16.44 11.55 -15.33
C ILE A 14 -15.30 12.49 -14.94
N PHE A 15 -14.87 13.37 -15.85
CA PHE A 15 -13.82 14.35 -15.57
C PHE A 15 -14.21 15.29 -14.42
N LEU A 16 -15.45 15.77 -14.38
CA LEU A 16 -15.95 16.62 -13.28
C LEU A 16 -15.99 15.87 -11.94
N ILE A 17 -16.41 14.61 -11.92
CA ILE A 17 -16.38 13.77 -10.70
C ILE A 17 -14.94 13.58 -10.22
N VAL A 18 -14.03 13.19 -11.12
CA VAL A 18 -12.62 12.97 -10.78
C VAL A 18 -11.96 14.27 -10.30
N SER A 19 -12.22 15.40 -10.96
CA SER A 19 -11.72 16.71 -10.57
C SER A 19 -12.29 17.18 -9.22
N SER A 20 -13.55 16.87 -8.93
CA SER A 20 -14.20 17.20 -7.65
C SER A 20 -13.64 16.34 -6.51
N LEU A 21 -13.44 15.04 -6.74
CA LEU A 21 -12.78 14.13 -5.79
C LEU A 21 -11.33 14.54 -5.56
N PHE A 22 -10.61 14.94 -6.62
CA PHE A 22 -9.23 15.43 -6.51
C PHE A 22 -9.15 16.75 -5.74
N TYR A 23 -10.08 17.67 -5.96
CA TYR A 23 -10.17 18.90 -5.18
C TYR A 23 -10.47 18.62 -3.70
N TYR A 24 -11.41 17.72 -3.41
CA TYR A 24 -11.70 17.28 -2.04
C TYR A 24 -10.49 16.61 -1.37
N PHE A 25 -9.73 15.80 -2.11
CA PHE A 25 -8.48 15.21 -1.66
C PHE A 25 -7.44 16.26 -1.25
N ILE A 26 -7.24 17.30 -2.08
CA ILE A 26 -6.33 18.41 -1.77
C ILE A 26 -6.76 19.13 -0.48
N ILE A 27 -8.05 19.41 -0.30
CA ILE A 27 -8.56 20.06 0.91
C ILE A 27 -8.37 19.17 2.14
N TYR A 28 -8.68 17.88 2.03
CA TYR A 28 -8.51 16.91 3.10
C TYR A 28 -7.04 16.85 3.55
N ASN A 29 -6.11 16.67 2.61
CA ASN A 29 -4.67 16.67 2.92
C ASN A 29 -4.18 18.01 3.49
N ARG A 30 -4.79 19.15 3.11
CA ARG A 30 -4.41 20.47 3.65
C ARG A 30 -4.85 20.66 5.10
N ASN A 31 -5.90 19.97 5.54
CA ASN A 31 -6.42 20.05 6.91
C ASN A 31 -5.86 18.95 7.82
N SER A 32 -5.20 17.93 7.26
CA SER A 32 -4.47 16.90 8.00
C SER A 32 -3.06 17.33 8.41
N SER A 33 -2.89 18.58 8.84
CA SER A 33 -1.77 18.98 9.70
C SER A 33 -1.99 18.33 11.07
N VAL A 34 -1.89 17.00 11.12
CA VAL A 34 -1.76 16.27 12.37
C VAL A 34 -0.46 16.75 12.97
N ASP A 35 -0.58 17.51 14.04
CA ASP A 35 0.47 17.89 14.97
C ASP A 35 1.20 16.60 15.38
N ASN A 36 2.28 16.29 14.66
CA ASN A 36 3.09 15.11 14.90
C ASN A 36 4.22 15.53 15.83
N ASP A 37 3.96 15.41 17.13
CA ASP A 37 4.99 15.29 18.17
C ASP A 37 5.76 13.94 18.04
N ASN A 38 5.57 13.23 16.92
CA ASN A 38 6.23 12.00 16.56
C ASN A 38 7.47 12.33 15.73
N LYS A 39 8.65 12.20 16.34
CA LYS A 39 9.93 12.08 15.61
C LYS A 39 9.73 11.19 14.38
N GLU A 40 9.99 11.78 13.22
CA GLU A 40 9.67 11.23 11.90
C GLU A 40 10.21 9.80 11.76
N ILE A 41 9.32 8.83 11.62
CA ILE A 41 9.71 7.45 11.30
C ILE A 41 9.82 7.37 9.79
N THR A 42 11.03 7.19 9.31
CA THR A 42 11.31 7.01 7.89
C THR A 42 11.49 5.54 7.57
N TYR A 43 10.79 5.05 6.54
CA TYR A 43 10.93 3.67 6.09
C TYR A 43 11.97 3.59 4.97
N VAL A 44 12.96 2.73 5.15
CA VAL A 44 14.03 2.51 4.16
C VAL A 44 14.12 1.04 3.80
N ARG A 45 14.46 0.75 2.55
CA ARG A 45 14.74 -0.61 2.10
C ARG A 45 16.16 -0.98 2.48
N ALA A 46 16.36 -2.22 2.89
CA ALA A 46 17.68 -2.81 3.04
C ALA A 46 17.73 -4.23 2.49
N LYS A 47 18.94 -4.69 2.19
CA LYS A 47 19.23 -6.08 1.85
C LYS A 47 20.00 -6.73 2.98
N VAL A 48 19.55 -7.90 3.41
CA VAL A 48 20.28 -8.78 4.32
C VAL A 48 21.46 -9.35 3.54
N LEU A 49 22.68 -8.98 3.94
CA LEU A 49 23.91 -9.51 3.35
C LEU A 49 24.24 -10.86 3.96
N GLU A 50 24.05 -10.99 5.28
CA GLU A 50 24.45 -12.15 6.07
C GLU A 50 23.68 -12.16 7.40
N VAL A 51 23.12 -13.31 7.77
CA VAL A 51 22.62 -13.60 9.12
C VAL A 51 23.80 -14.08 9.98
N ILE A 52 24.30 -13.22 10.86
CA ILE A 52 25.48 -13.48 11.69
C ILE A 52 25.17 -14.52 12.77
N SER A 53 24.03 -14.34 13.44
CA SER A 53 23.55 -15.25 14.49
C SER A 53 22.02 -15.30 14.47
N SER A 54 21.46 -16.45 14.85
CA SER A 54 20.03 -16.68 14.81
C SER A 54 19.61 -17.56 15.99
N ASP A 55 19.21 -16.91 17.07
CA ASP A 55 18.70 -17.55 18.28
C ASP A 55 17.17 -17.58 18.21
N LEU A 56 16.63 -18.49 17.40
CA LEU A 56 15.19 -18.65 17.19
C LEU A 56 14.69 -19.94 17.83
N THR A 57 13.58 -19.85 18.56
CA THR A 57 12.84 -21.01 19.09
C THR A 57 11.48 -21.07 18.42
N GLU A 58 11.16 -22.21 17.81
CA GLU A 58 9.82 -22.44 17.25
C GLU A 58 8.80 -22.64 18.37
N GLU A 59 7.71 -21.89 18.35
CA GLU A 59 6.65 -22.00 19.35
C GLU A 59 5.81 -23.26 19.06
N GLY A 60 5.96 -24.28 19.90
CA GLY A 60 5.58 -25.66 19.60
C GLY A 60 4.10 -25.96 19.33
N TYR A 61 3.20 -24.99 19.43
CA TYR A 61 1.77 -25.17 19.13
C TYR A 61 1.36 -24.62 17.75
N ILE A 62 2.19 -23.76 17.13
CA ILE A 62 1.87 -23.13 15.84
C ILE A 62 3.11 -23.20 14.92
N PRO A 63 3.09 -24.08 13.90
CA PRO A 63 4.20 -24.20 12.97
C PRO A 63 4.53 -22.86 12.28
N GLY A 64 5.82 -22.52 12.19
CA GLY A 64 6.28 -21.28 11.55
C GLY A 64 6.21 -20.03 12.42
N VAL A 65 5.97 -20.18 13.72
CA VAL A 65 6.05 -19.11 14.71
C VAL A 65 7.40 -19.18 15.42
N TYR A 66 8.19 -18.12 15.34
CA TYR A 66 9.52 -18.07 15.94
C TYR A 66 9.62 -16.95 16.97
N ILE A 67 10.21 -17.26 18.13
CA ILE A 67 10.53 -16.30 19.18
C ILE A 67 12.04 -16.23 19.33
N GLY A 68 12.59 -15.02 19.42
CA GLY A 68 14.00 -14.83 19.71
C GLY A 68 14.61 -13.62 19.02
N THR A 69 15.90 -13.72 18.67
CA THR A 69 16.63 -12.61 18.02
C THR A 69 17.54 -13.10 16.91
N GLN A 70 17.73 -12.27 15.88
CA GLN A 70 18.74 -12.50 14.85
C GLN A 70 19.68 -11.30 14.77
N GLU A 71 20.98 -11.54 14.62
CA GLU A 71 21.95 -10.50 14.30
C GLU A 71 22.19 -10.47 12.79
N LEU A 72 21.90 -9.34 12.17
CA LEU A 72 21.85 -9.20 10.72
C LEU A 72 22.87 -8.17 10.27
N LYS A 73 23.70 -8.55 9.30
CA LYS A 73 24.49 -7.61 8.52
C LYS A 73 23.68 -7.19 7.31
N ILE A 74 23.43 -5.90 7.18
CA ILE A 74 22.56 -5.37 6.13
C ILE A 74 23.25 -4.28 5.31
N GLU A 75 22.70 -4.00 4.13
CA GLU A 75 23.03 -2.84 3.29
C GLU A 75 21.75 -2.05 2.98
N ILE A 76 21.74 -0.75 3.27
CA ILE A 76 20.60 0.12 2.99
C ILE A 76 20.54 0.44 1.49
N LEU A 77 19.40 0.20 0.85
CA LEU A 77 19.19 0.36 -0.59
C LEU A 77 18.49 1.68 -0.98
N SER A 78 17.82 2.35 -0.04
CA SER A 78 17.05 3.58 -0.30
C SER A 78 17.11 4.56 0.88
N GLY A 79 16.74 5.83 0.62
CA GLY A 79 16.72 6.88 1.63
C GLY A 79 18.07 7.57 1.82
N GLU A 80 18.18 8.36 2.89
CA GLU A 80 19.38 9.17 3.20
C GLU A 80 20.62 8.30 3.46
N PHE A 81 20.43 7.16 4.13
CA PHE A 81 21.51 6.25 4.52
C PHE A 81 21.88 5.23 3.42
N LYS A 82 21.49 5.46 2.16
CA LYS A 82 21.72 4.52 1.06
C LYS A 82 23.21 4.17 0.88
N GLY A 83 23.49 2.88 0.72
CA GLY A 83 24.84 2.32 0.55
C GLY A 83 25.56 2.03 1.87
N GLN A 84 25.00 2.44 3.01
CA GLN A 84 25.60 2.13 4.31
C GLN A 84 25.38 0.67 4.69
N LYS A 85 26.43 0.07 5.25
CA LYS A 85 26.40 -1.29 5.79
C LYS A 85 26.46 -1.22 7.31
N LEU A 86 25.54 -1.89 7.97
CA LEU A 86 25.44 -1.88 9.42
C LEU A 86 25.00 -3.25 9.93
N ILE A 87 25.32 -3.48 11.20
CA ILE A 87 24.87 -4.66 11.94
C ILE A 87 23.69 -4.21 12.80
N LEU A 88 22.60 -4.94 12.72
CA LEU A 88 21.40 -4.70 13.53
C LEU A 88 20.93 -5.99 14.19
N THR A 89 20.37 -5.87 15.38
CA THR A 89 19.70 -6.96 16.06
C THR A 89 18.21 -6.89 15.74
N ASN A 90 17.71 -7.89 15.03
CA ASN A 90 16.28 -8.11 14.85
C ASN A 90 15.72 -8.77 16.12
N SER A 91 15.19 -7.97 17.02
CA SER A 91 14.59 -8.44 18.28
C SER A 91 13.06 -8.49 18.25
N ARG A 92 12.44 -8.33 17.07
CA ARG A 92 10.98 -8.24 16.92
C ARG A 92 10.29 -9.59 16.68
N LEU A 93 10.98 -10.71 16.87
CA LEU A 93 10.41 -12.05 16.75
C LEU A 93 9.77 -12.44 18.08
N HIS A 94 8.47 -12.15 18.21
CA HIS A 94 7.69 -12.36 19.43
C HIS A 94 6.58 -13.40 19.29
N GLY A 95 6.56 -14.12 18.17
CA GLY A 95 5.60 -15.18 17.89
C GLY A 95 4.40 -14.72 17.05
N ASP A 96 4.55 -13.64 16.27
CA ASP A 96 3.49 -13.11 15.41
C ASP A 96 3.75 -13.45 13.93
N LEU A 97 2.89 -14.29 13.34
CA LEU A 97 2.98 -14.71 11.94
C LEU A 97 2.87 -13.57 10.92
N VAL A 98 2.31 -12.43 11.31
CA VAL A 98 2.03 -11.30 10.40
C VAL A 98 3.15 -10.27 10.45
N TYR A 99 3.67 -9.99 11.64
CA TYR A 99 4.65 -8.93 11.85
C TYR A 99 6.08 -9.42 12.01
N ASP A 100 6.29 -10.70 12.34
CA ASP A 100 7.64 -11.22 12.52
C ASP A 100 8.33 -11.41 11.16
N VAL A 101 9.50 -10.79 11.05
CA VAL A 101 10.38 -10.93 9.89
C VAL A 101 11.50 -11.88 10.26
N VAL A 102 11.41 -13.13 9.78
CA VAL A 102 12.52 -14.08 9.82
C VAL A 102 13.39 -13.76 8.61
N ALA A 103 14.58 -13.22 8.87
CA ALA A 103 15.49 -12.81 7.82
C ALA A 103 16.32 -13.99 7.32
N GLU A 104 16.56 -14.01 6.01
CA GLU A 104 17.47 -14.94 5.33
C GLU A 104 18.51 -14.16 4.51
N ASP A 105 19.63 -14.82 4.20
CA ASP A 105 20.68 -14.25 3.37
C ASP A 105 20.16 -13.82 2.00
N GLY A 106 20.49 -12.59 1.61
CA GLY A 106 20.08 -12.01 0.34
C GLY A 106 18.67 -11.44 0.31
N MET A 107 17.88 -11.59 1.37
CA MET A 107 16.50 -11.09 1.46
C MET A 107 16.46 -9.54 1.48
N GLU A 108 15.47 -8.96 0.79
CA GLU A 108 15.16 -7.54 0.94
C GLU A 108 14.10 -7.32 2.03
N ILE A 109 14.38 -6.41 2.95
CA ILE A 109 13.52 -6.05 4.08
C ILE A 109 13.30 -4.53 4.12
N VAL A 110 12.29 -4.10 4.87
CA VAL A 110 12.00 -2.71 5.18
C VAL A 110 12.41 -2.46 6.62
N LEU A 111 13.15 -1.38 6.84
CA LEU A 111 13.55 -0.91 8.15
C LEU A 111 12.78 0.35 8.49
N ALA A 112 12.40 0.48 9.76
CA ALA A 112 11.95 1.72 10.34
C ALA A 112 13.14 2.45 10.96
N VAL A 113 13.43 3.64 10.48
CA VAL A 113 14.46 4.54 11.01
C VAL A 113 13.75 5.63 11.81
N ARG A 114 14.06 5.71 13.10
CA ARG A 114 13.57 6.78 13.96
C ARG A 114 14.72 7.67 14.35
N GLU A 115 14.70 8.89 13.85
CA GLU A 115 15.66 9.91 14.23
C GLU A 115 15.38 10.42 15.64
N ARG A 116 16.44 10.69 16.40
CA ARG A 116 16.35 11.35 17.70
C ARG A 116 17.35 12.49 17.73
N GLU A 117 16.87 13.71 17.98
CA GLU A 117 17.75 14.87 18.14
C GLU A 117 18.88 14.58 19.14
N GLY A 118 20.12 14.77 18.70
CA GLY A 118 21.33 14.58 19.50
C GLY A 118 21.75 13.14 19.79
N GLN A 119 21.12 12.13 19.16
CA GLN A 119 21.48 10.71 19.32
C GLN A 119 21.54 9.99 17.98
N SER A 120 22.23 8.84 17.92
CA SER A 120 22.19 7.97 16.74
C SER A 120 20.76 7.49 16.45
N PRO A 121 20.35 7.42 15.18
CA PRO A 121 19.01 6.96 14.81
C PRO A 121 18.79 5.53 15.29
N SER A 122 17.58 5.26 15.77
CA SER A 122 17.16 3.91 16.12
C SER A 122 16.63 3.22 14.87
N ILE A 123 17.25 2.12 14.49
CA ILE A 123 16.91 1.35 13.29
C ILE A 123 16.39 -0.01 13.72
N GLY A 124 15.24 -0.42 13.22
CA GLY A 124 14.65 -1.74 13.49
C GLY A 124 14.03 -2.35 12.23
N VAL A 125 14.02 -3.67 12.15
CA VAL A 125 13.32 -4.42 11.10
C VAL A 125 11.82 -4.21 11.24
N ASP A 126 11.13 -3.86 10.16
CA ASP A 126 9.69 -3.56 10.18
C ASP A 126 8.87 -4.61 9.42
N THR A 127 9.17 -4.83 8.14
CA THR A 127 8.43 -5.79 7.32
C THR A 127 9.27 -6.33 6.16
N TYR A 128 8.76 -7.32 5.44
CA TYR A 128 9.37 -7.84 4.21
C TYR A 128 9.20 -6.87 3.04
N ALA A 129 10.20 -6.76 2.16
CA ALA A 129 10.07 -5.96 0.93
C ALA A 129 9.25 -6.72 -0.15
N ARG A 130 7.92 -6.63 -0.08
CA ARG A 130 6.99 -7.35 -0.98
C ARG A 130 6.61 -6.59 -2.25
N ASP A 131 7.03 -5.33 -2.35
CA ASP A 131 6.59 -4.42 -3.41
C ASP A 131 7.01 -4.88 -4.82
N LYS A 132 8.22 -5.46 -4.98
CA LYS A 132 8.70 -5.97 -6.27
C LYS A 132 7.78 -7.05 -6.82
N VAL A 133 7.38 -8.00 -5.97
CA VAL A 133 6.44 -9.08 -6.35
C VAL A 133 5.07 -8.48 -6.66
N LEU A 134 4.62 -7.49 -5.88
CA LEU A 134 3.36 -6.79 -6.15
C LEU A 134 3.37 -6.05 -7.48
N TYR A 135 4.45 -5.35 -7.83
CA TYR A 135 4.56 -4.67 -9.13
C TYR A 135 4.53 -5.65 -10.30
N ILE A 136 5.22 -6.78 -10.18
CA ILE A 136 5.16 -7.86 -11.19
C ILE A 136 3.73 -8.38 -11.33
N LEU A 137 3.04 -8.61 -10.21
CA LEU A 137 1.66 -9.11 -10.22
C LEU A 137 0.68 -8.09 -10.83
N ILE A 138 0.81 -6.81 -10.50
CA ILE A 138 0.00 -5.71 -11.06
C ILE A 138 0.24 -5.63 -12.57
N PHE A 139 1.50 -5.67 -13.01
CA PHE A 139 1.82 -5.64 -14.44
C PHE A 139 1.24 -6.84 -15.18
N LEU A 140 1.40 -8.04 -14.62
CA LEU A 140 0.83 -9.27 -15.18
C LEU A 140 -0.70 -9.20 -15.25
N PHE A 141 -1.36 -8.71 -14.20
CA PHE A 141 -2.81 -8.53 -14.15
C PHE A 141 -3.30 -7.59 -15.26
N ILE A 142 -2.67 -6.43 -15.41
CA ILE A 142 -3.01 -5.47 -16.47
C ILE A 142 -2.76 -6.09 -17.85
N PHE A 143 -1.63 -6.77 -18.02
CA PHE A 143 -1.27 -7.42 -19.28
C PHE A 143 -2.30 -8.48 -19.70
N VAL A 144 -2.71 -9.36 -18.77
CA VAL A 144 -3.73 -10.38 -19.02
C VAL A 144 -5.08 -9.73 -19.33
N LEU A 145 -5.49 -8.71 -18.57
CA LEU A 145 -6.75 -8.00 -18.81
C LEU A 145 -6.81 -7.38 -20.21
N ILE A 146 -5.75 -6.71 -20.64
CA ILE A 146 -5.69 -6.08 -21.95
C ILE A 146 -5.53 -7.15 -23.05
N GLY A 147 -4.76 -8.21 -22.81
CA GLY A 147 -4.57 -9.31 -23.75
C GLY A 147 -5.88 -10.03 -24.10
N VAL A 148 -6.68 -10.35 -23.08
CA VAL A 148 -7.96 -11.05 -23.25
C VAL A 148 -9.09 -10.09 -23.60
N GLY A 149 -9.20 -8.96 -22.89
CA GLY A 149 -10.31 -8.02 -22.99
C GLY A 149 -10.12 -6.88 -23.98
N ARG A 150 -8.89 -6.64 -24.49
CA ARG A 150 -8.53 -5.51 -25.36
C ARG A 150 -9.04 -4.17 -24.79
N ILE A 151 -9.86 -3.45 -25.56
CA ILE A 151 -10.48 -2.19 -25.15
C ILE A 151 -11.42 -2.40 -23.97
N LYS A 152 -12.20 -3.50 -23.94
CA LYS A 152 -13.09 -3.80 -22.80
C LYS A 152 -12.28 -4.10 -21.53
N GLY A 153 -11.12 -4.72 -21.66
CA GLY A 153 -10.17 -4.94 -20.56
C GLY A 153 -9.63 -3.62 -20.00
N LEU A 154 -9.29 -2.66 -20.87
CA LEU A 154 -8.90 -1.32 -20.44
C LEU A 154 -10.05 -0.59 -19.73
N MET A 155 -11.28 -0.68 -20.26
CA MET A 155 -12.46 -0.09 -19.61
C MET A 155 -12.74 -0.71 -18.24
N ALA A 156 -12.51 -2.02 -18.08
CA ALA A 156 -12.60 -2.68 -16.78
C ALA A 156 -11.55 -2.15 -15.79
N LEU A 157 -10.31 -1.91 -16.23
CA LEU A 157 -9.27 -1.31 -15.40
C LEU A 157 -9.64 0.12 -14.95
N ILE A 158 -10.19 0.93 -15.86
CA ILE A 158 -10.69 2.28 -15.55
C ILE A 158 -11.83 2.21 -14.51
N SER A 159 -12.77 1.29 -14.69
CA SER A 159 -13.86 1.07 -13.73
C SER A 159 -13.33 0.67 -12.34
N LEU A 160 -12.29 -0.16 -12.27
CA LEU A 160 -11.65 -0.54 -11.02
C LEU A 160 -11.01 0.66 -10.31
N VAL A 161 -10.31 1.53 -11.04
CA VAL A 161 -9.72 2.75 -10.48
C VAL A 161 -10.81 3.69 -9.95
N ILE A 162 -11.88 3.91 -10.72
CA ILE A 162 -13.01 4.74 -10.28
C ILE A 162 -13.64 4.18 -8.99
N THR A 163 -13.79 2.86 -8.91
CA THR A 163 -14.28 2.16 -7.71
C THR A 163 -13.40 2.45 -6.50
N GLY A 164 -12.08 2.30 -6.65
CA GLY A 164 -11.11 2.60 -5.60
C GLY A 164 -11.18 4.06 -5.15
N LEU A 165 -11.29 5.01 -6.09
CA LEU A 165 -11.42 6.43 -5.78
C LEU A 165 -12.71 6.75 -5.03
N LEU A 166 -13.84 6.18 -5.43
CA LEU A 166 -15.11 6.35 -4.71
C LEU A 166 -15.02 5.76 -3.29
N ILE A 167 -14.40 4.61 -3.11
CA ILE A 167 -14.21 4.05 -1.77
C ILE A 167 -13.32 4.97 -0.93
N ALA A 168 -12.15 5.35 -1.45
CA ALA A 168 -11.15 6.12 -0.70
C ALA A 168 -11.61 7.55 -0.38
N PHE A 169 -12.32 8.22 -1.29
CA PHE A 169 -12.66 9.64 -1.16
C PHE A 169 -14.13 9.94 -0.87
N PHE A 170 -15.03 8.99 -1.08
CA PHE A 170 -16.44 9.16 -0.76
C PHE A 170 -16.86 8.24 0.40
N MET A 171 -16.67 6.93 0.27
CA MET A 171 -17.14 5.97 1.28
C MET A 171 -16.39 6.12 2.61
N LEU A 172 -15.05 6.04 2.61
CA LEU A 172 -14.23 6.10 3.82
C LEU A 172 -14.36 7.45 4.56
N PRO A 173 -14.31 8.62 3.90
CA PRO A 173 -14.39 9.89 4.61
C PRO A 173 -15.77 10.13 5.23
N LEU A 174 -16.85 9.68 4.58
CA LEU A 174 -18.20 9.75 5.16
C LEU A 174 -18.37 8.75 6.29
N MET A 175 -17.80 7.55 6.17
CA MET A 175 -17.81 6.56 7.25
C MET A 175 -17.12 7.10 8.51
N PHE A 176 -15.97 7.77 8.36
CA PHE A 176 -15.28 8.43 9.47
C PHE A 176 -16.02 9.65 10.05
N LYS A 177 -16.99 10.22 9.33
CA LYS A 177 -17.90 11.25 9.85
C LYS A 177 -19.09 10.66 10.61
N GLY A 178 -19.14 9.34 10.81
CA GLY A 178 -20.19 8.66 11.59
C GLY A 178 -21.44 8.27 10.79
N PHE A 179 -21.39 8.34 9.46
CA PHE A 179 -22.49 7.84 8.61
C PHE A 179 -22.53 6.31 8.61
N SER A 180 -23.73 5.74 8.40
CA SER A 180 -23.93 4.28 8.35
C SER A 180 -23.10 3.62 7.23
N PRO A 181 -22.15 2.73 7.56
CA PRO A 181 -21.31 2.06 6.56
C PRO A 181 -22.12 1.24 5.55
N ILE A 182 -23.21 0.62 6.01
CA ILE A 182 -24.08 -0.20 5.16
C ILE A 182 -24.71 0.66 4.07
N LEU A 183 -25.25 1.82 4.44
CA LEU A 183 -25.94 2.69 3.51
C LEU A 183 -24.97 3.31 2.49
N LEU A 184 -23.77 3.70 2.95
CA LEU A 184 -22.71 4.19 2.08
C LEU A 184 -22.21 3.12 1.11
N ALA A 185 -22.07 1.87 1.56
CA ALA A 185 -21.67 0.76 0.70
C ALA A 185 -22.71 0.51 -0.41
N VAL A 186 -24.00 0.52 -0.07
CA VAL A 186 -25.09 0.33 -1.06
C VAL A 186 -25.09 1.44 -2.12
N ILE A 187 -24.96 2.70 -1.70
CA ILE A 187 -24.90 3.84 -2.62
C ILE A 187 -23.66 3.73 -3.52
N THR A 188 -22.50 3.49 -2.93
CA THR A 188 -21.23 3.40 -3.65
C THR A 188 -21.25 2.25 -4.66
N ALA A 189 -21.71 1.06 -4.25
CA ALA A 189 -21.85 -0.09 -5.12
C ALA A 189 -22.83 0.17 -6.28
N SER A 190 -23.97 0.83 -6.01
CA SER A 190 -24.94 1.16 -7.05
C SER A 190 -24.35 2.08 -8.13
N ILE A 191 -23.59 3.10 -7.71
CA ILE A 191 -22.89 4.01 -8.63
C ILE A 191 -21.83 3.25 -9.44
N VAL A 192 -21.03 2.41 -8.77
CA VAL A 192 -19.97 1.62 -9.42
C VAL A 192 -20.54 0.65 -10.44
N ILE A 193 -21.62 -0.08 -10.11
CA ILE A 193 -22.28 -1.02 -11.02
C ILE A 193 -22.81 -0.28 -12.25
N PHE A 194 -23.50 0.85 -12.05
CA PHE A 194 -24.01 1.66 -13.14
C PHE A 194 -22.88 2.13 -14.08
N LEU A 195 -21.79 2.66 -13.53
CA LEU A 195 -20.64 3.11 -14.30
C LEU A 195 -19.95 1.94 -15.02
N SER A 196 -19.79 0.81 -14.35
CA SER A 196 -19.16 -0.39 -14.90
C SER A 196 -19.94 -0.93 -16.10
N LEU A 197 -21.27 -1.04 -15.98
CA LEU A 197 -22.14 -1.47 -17.07
C LEU A 197 -22.09 -0.52 -18.26
N MET A 198 -22.08 0.80 -18.03
CA MET A 198 -21.95 1.78 -19.11
C MET A 198 -20.58 1.74 -19.79
N LEU A 199 -19.50 1.59 -19.04
CA LEU A 199 -18.12 1.59 -19.57
C LEU A 199 -17.79 0.31 -20.35
N ILE A 200 -18.24 -0.85 -19.84
CA ILE A 200 -17.87 -2.16 -20.39
C ILE A 200 -18.92 -2.68 -21.37
N GLY A 201 -20.21 -2.49 -21.04
CA GLY A 201 -21.35 -2.95 -21.82
C GLY A 201 -21.58 -2.14 -23.09
N GLY A 202 -21.37 -0.81 -23.02
CA GLY A 202 -21.62 0.12 -24.12
C GLY A 202 -23.10 0.48 -24.30
#